data_AF-A0A6L8TGH8-F1
#
_entry.id   AF-A0A6L8TGH8-F1
#
_cell.length_a   1.000
_cell.length_b   1.000
_cell.length_c   1.000
_cell.angle_alpha   90.00
_cell.angle_beta   90.00
_cell.angle_gamma   90.00
#
_symmetry.space_group_name_H-M   'P 1'
#
loop_
_entity.id
_entity.type
_entity.pdbx_description
1 polymer ?
#
loop_
_entity_poly.entity_id
_entity_poly.type
_entity_poly.pdbx_seq_one_letter_code
_entity_poly.pdbx_strand_id
1 'polypeptide(L)' 'MSKIVNITSKEDKDQKLQDIANSLEELKDVMAEVIEAYEEENADSRKMDTLTEALDALEDAYEAVNDVLLEEI' A
#
# COMPACT_ATOMS: atom_id res chain seq x y z
N MET A 1 -39.34 10.04 -2.83
CA MET A 1 -38.77 9.37 -4.01
C MET A 1 -37.56 10.14 -4.49
N SER A 2 -36.57 9.41 -4.98
CA SER A 2 -35.30 9.86 -5.57
C SER A 2 -34.24 10.41 -4.61
N LYS A 3 -33.17 9.62 -4.46
CA LYS A 3 -31.81 10.03 -4.83
C LYS A 3 -30.94 8.78 -4.91
N ILE A 4 -30.74 8.28 -6.12
CA ILE A 4 -29.59 7.44 -6.43
C ILE A 4 -28.80 8.24 -7.47
N VAL A 5 -27.65 8.77 -7.05
CA VAL A 5 -26.66 9.36 -7.95
C VAL A 5 -25.42 8.48 -7.80
N ASN A 6 -25.39 7.38 -8.57
CA ASN A 6 -24.16 6.62 -8.77
C ASN A 6 -23.55 7.10 -10.08
N ILE A 7 -22.77 8.16 -9.99
CA ILE A 7 -21.79 8.51 -11.03
C ILE A 7 -20.47 8.06 -10.44
N THR A 8 -20.03 6.84 -10.77
CA THR A 8 -18.61 6.45 -10.61
C THR A 8 -17.95 6.73 -11.94
N SER A 9 -17.50 7.96 -12.12
CA SER A 9 -16.72 8.43 -13.27
C SER A 9 -15.28 7.90 -13.22
N LYS A 10 -14.51 8.03 -14.33
CA LYS A 10 -13.07 7.67 -14.36
C LYS A 10 -12.31 8.47 -13.29
N GLU A 11 -12.65 9.74 -13.14
CA GLU A 11 -12.10 10.66 -12.12
C GLU A 11 -12.26 10.11 -10.68
N ASP A 12 -13.40 9.48 -10.38
CA ASP A 12 -13.64 8.84 -9.07
C ASP A 12 -12.81 7.57 -8.85
N LYS A 13 -12.34 6.92 -9.91
CA LYS A 13 -11.47 5.73 -9.82
C LYS A 13 -10.02 6.15 -9.65
N ASP A 14 -9.57 7.14 -10.41
CA ASP A 14 -8.20 7.64 -10.34
C ASP A 14 -7.95 8.31 -8.97
N GLN A 15 -8.92 9.06 -8.44
CA GLN A 15 -8.83 9.59 -7.08
C GLN A 15 -8.72 8.48 -6.02
N LYS A 16 -9.49 7.40 -6.15
CA LYS A 16 -9.40 6.26 -5.23
C LYS A 16 -8.07 5.52 -5.34
N LEU A 17 -7.52 5.39 -6.54
CA LEU A 17 -6.21 4.81 -6.73
C LEU A 17 -5.13 5.69 -6.11
N GLN A 18 -5.23 7.02 -6.22
CA GLN A 18 -4.33 7.96 -5.54
C GLN A 18 -4.42 7.81 -4.01
N ASP A 19 -5.63 7.71 -3.46
CA ASP A 19 -5.84 7.50 -2.02
C ASP A 19 -5.23 6.15 -1.57
N ILE A 20 -5.33 5.11 -2.40
CA ILE A 20 -4.70 3.81 -2.16
C ILE A 20 -3.18 3.93 -2.19
N ALA A 21 -2.60 4.56 -3.22
CA ALA A 21 -1.14 4.75 -3.33
C ALA A 21 -0.57 5.47 -2.09
N ASN A 22 -1.23 6.57 -1.67
CA ASN A 22 -0.84 7.30 -0.46
C ASN A 22 -0.92 6.41 0.80
N SER A 23 -1.99 5.61 0.92
CA SER A 23 -2.16 4.70 2.07
C SER A 23 -1.11 3.58 2.10
N LEU A 24 -0.73 3.06 0.92
CA LEU A 24 0.31 2.02 0.79
C LEU A 24 1.69 2.58 1.14
N GLU A 25 1.98 3.81 0.71
CA GLU A 25 3.22 4.51 1.07
C GLU A 25 3.33 4.74 2.58
N GLU A 26 2.28 5.27 3.22
CA GLU A 26 2.24 5.44 4.67
C GLU A 26 2.39 4.10 5.42
N LEU A 27 1.74 3.04 4.93
CA LEU A 27 1.82 1.72 5.55
C LEU A 27 3.22 1.12 5.42
N LYS A 28 3.90 1.32 4.28
CA LYS A 28 5.27 0.87 4.03
C LYS A 28 6.24 1.50 5.03
N ASP A 29 6.12 2.81 5.24
CA ASP A 29 6.97 3.53 6.19
C ASP A 29 6.77 3.02 7.62
N VAL A 30 5.52 2.85 8.06
CA VAL A 30 5.20 2.28 9.38
C VAL A 30 5.71 0.85 9.51
N MET A 31 5.61 0.05 8.45
CA MET A 31 6.03 -1.33 8.44
C MET A 31 7.55 -1.47 8.54
N ALA A 32 8.30 -0.59 7.86
CA ALA A 32 9.75 -0.50 7.99
C ALA A 32 10.16 -0.13 9.43
N GLU A 33 9.53 0.87 10.04
CA GLU A 33 9.78 1.24 11.45
C GLU A 33 9.54 0.07 12.41
N VAL A 34 8.49 -0.73 12.18
CA VAL A 34 8.21 -1.92 13.00
C VAL A 34 9.28 -2.99 12.78
N ILE A 35 9.69 -3.26 11.54
CA ILE A 35 10.75 -4.23 11.23
C ILE A 35 12.04 -3.85 11.97
N GLU A 36 12.46 -2.59 11.89
CA GLU A 36 13.63 -2.07 12.61
C GLU A 36 13.53 -2.31 14.12
N ALA A 37 12.37 -2.05 14.73
CA ALA A 37 12.17 -2.31 16.15
C ALA A 37 12.28 -3.81 16.50
N TYR A 38 11.79 -4.71 15.64
CA TYR A 38 11.96 -6.16 15.83
C TYR A 38 13.42 -6.59 15.65
N GLU A 39 14.20 -5.95 14.77
CA GLU A 39 15.65 -6.20 14.62
C GLU A 39 16.41 -5.80 15.89
N GLU A 40 16.13 -4.62 16.44
CA GLU A 40 16.75 -4.13 17.68
C GLU A 40 16.47 -5.06 18.87
N GLU A 41 15.27 -5.63 18.94
CA GLU A 41 14.88 -6.61 19.97
C GLU A 41 15.49 -8.01 19.76
N ASN A 42 16.30 -8.21 18.71
CA ASN A 42 16.83 -9.52 18.30
C ASN A 42 15.72 -10.56 18.14
N ALA A 43 14.64 -10.17 17.44
CA ALA A 43 13.51 -11.05 17.19
C ALA A 43 13.92 -12.35 16.47
N ASP A 44 13.06 -13.37 16.60
CA ASP A 44 13.25 -14.64 15.89
C ASP A 44 13.41 -14.41 14.38
N SER A 45 14.43 -15.04 13.79
CA SER A 45 14.75 -14.83 12.38
C SER A 45 13.57 -15.11 11.46
N ARG A 46 12.69 -16.07 11.79
CA ARG A 46 11.51 -16.35 10.96
C ARG A 46 10.48 -15.24 11.01
N LYS A 47 10.36 -14.53 12.14
CA LYS A 47 9.48 -13.37 12.24
C LYS A 47 10.02 -12.24 11.37
N MET A 48 11.33 -12.02 11.42
CA MET A 48 11.99 -11.05 10.55
C MET A 48 11.76 -11.38 9.08
N ASP A 49 12.06 -12.61 8.67
CA ASP A 49 11.84 -13.09 7.30
C ASP A 49 10.40 -12.85 6.85
N THR A 50 9.41 -13.20 7.69
CA THR A 50 7.98 -13.01 7.37
C THR A 50 7.59 -11.54 7.25
N LEU A 51 8.12 -10.68 8.12
CA LEU A 51 7.81 -9.25 8.08
C LEU A 51 8.47 -8.57 6.87
N THR A 52 9.71 -8.92 6.54
CA THR A 52 10.39 -8.43 5.33
C THR A 52 9.67 -8.88 4.06
N GLU A 53 9.26 -10.15 3.96
CA GLU A 53 8.47 -10.63 2.82
C GLU A 53 7.14 -9.86 2.65
N ALA A 54 6.51 -9.49 3.77
CA ALA A 54 5.27 -8.73 3.74
C ALA A 54 5.49 -7.24 3.40
N LEU A 55 6.67 -6.68 3.69
CA LEU A 55 7.06 -5.33 3.25
C LEU A 55 7.33 -5.33 1.74
N ASP A 56 8.05 -6.33 1.23
CA ASP A 56 8.31 -6.49 -0.21
C ASP A 56 6.99 -6.60 -0.99
N ALA A 57 6.04 -7.43 -0.51
CA ALA A 57 4.72 -7.55 -1.13
C ALA A 57 3.90 -6.24 -1.09
N LEU A 58 4.16 -5.38 -0.11
CA LEU A 58 3.53 -4.07 -0.01
C LEU A 58 4.15 -3.07 -0.99
N GLU A 59 5.47 -3.12 -1.18
CA GLU A 59 6.19 -2.35 -2.20
C GLU A 59 5.72 -2.73 -3.61
N ASP A 60 5.60 -4.03 -3.91
CA ASP A 60 5.05 -4.55 -5.17
C ASP A 60 3.62 -4.04 -5.41
N ALA A 61 2.79 -4.00 -4.37
CA ALA A 61 1.43 -3.50 -4.46
C ALA A 61 1.39 -1.98 -4.72
N TYR A 62 2.27 -1.21 -4.09
CA TYR A 62 2.39 0.22 -4.33
C TYR A 62 2.83 0.52 -5.77
N GLU A 63 3.86 -0.17 -6.27
CA GLU A 63 4.35 -0.03 -7.64
C GLU A 63 3.24 -0.32 -8.65
N ALA A 64 2.54 -1.46 -8.51
CA ALA A 64 1.45 -1.83 -9.40
C ALA A 64 0.29 -0.81 -9.40
N VAL A 65 -0.02 -0.17 -8.27
CA VAL A 65 -1.03 0.89 -8.20
C VAL A 65 -0.53 2.16 -8.87
N ASN A 66 0.75 2.51 -8.65
CA ASN A 66 1.36 3.70 -9.22
C ASN A 66 1.51 3.60 -10.74
N ASP A 67 1.87 2.42 -11.27
CA ASP A 67 1.94 2.17 -12.72
C ASP A 67 0.60 2.42 -13.41
N VAL A 68 -0.51 2.02 -12.77
CA VAL A 68 -1.87 2.29 -13.28
C VAL A 68 -2.20 3.77 -13.24
N LEU A 69 -1.79 4.49 -12.19
CA LEU A 69 -2.01 5.94 -12.04
C LEU A 69 -1.22 6.76 -13.06
N LEU A 70 0.01 6.34 -13.35
CA LEU A 70 0.92 7.02 -14.28
C LEU A 70 0.70 6.60 -15.74
N GLU A 71 -0.22 5.66 -15.99
CA GLU A 71 -0.47 5.06 -17.31
C GLU A 71 0.81 4.41 -17.91
N GLU A 72 1.66 3.80 -17.07
CA GLU A 72 2.97 3.20 -17.44
C GLU A 72 2.91 1.69 -17.80
N ILE A 73 1.69 1.16 -18.03
CA ILE A 73 1.38 -0.26 -18.33
C ILE A 73 0.94 -0.53 -19.77
#